data_AF-A0A9X4FGA7-F1
#
_entry.id   AF-A0A9X4FGA7-F1
#
_cell.length_a   1.000
_cell.length_b   1.000
_cell.length_c   1.000
_cell.angle_alpha   90.00
_cell.angle_beta   90.00
_cell.angle_gamma   90.00
#
_symmetry.space_group_name_H-M   'P 1'
#
loop_
_entity.id
_entity.type
_entity.pdbx_description
1 polymer ?
#
loop_
_entity_poly.entity_id
_entity_poly.type
_entity_poly.pdbx_seq_one_letter_code
_entity_poly.pdbx_strand_id
1 'polypeptide(L)'
;MSGCNPINSVFSTSFFLRLEEEQYFALAIRQGWPELTQWLSAVETRAYAYNDFDVPLHPSEIRHIAKSIAKWTHRNLSSAGFSSWQAEQGRKGGLIGGKVSRGGGRPSKKQDQLEMVLELKSKGYNNRAIADDLGISAGSVSNWLRNLKS
;
A
#
# COMPACT_ATOMS: atom_id res chain seq x y z
N MET A 1 -16.27 -8.40 -12.04
CA MET A 1 -15.34 -9.31 -11.34
C MET A 1 -14.82 -8.59 -10.12
N SER A 2 -15.49 -8.81 -8.99
CA SER A 2 -15.34 -8.04 -7.76
C SER A 2 -14.03 -8.41 -7.05
N GLY A 3 -13.19 -7.41 -6.79
CA GLY A 3 -11.98 -7.55 -5.98
C GLY A 3 -12.35 -7.65 -4.50
N CYS A 4 -12.35 -8.87 -3.95
CA CYS A 4 -12.40 -9.06 -2.51
C CYS A 4 -11.09 -8.57 -1.88
N ASN A 5 -11.15 -7.42 -1.20
CA ASN A 5 -10.16 -7.05 -0.19
C ASN A 5 -10.31 -8.02 0.99
N PRO A 6 -9.28 -8.82 1.35
CA PRO A 6 -9.37 -9.80 2.43
C PRO A 6 -9.50 -9.18 3.83
N ILE A 7 -9.57 -7.85 3.93
CA ILE A 7 -9.71 -7.11 5.19
C ILE A 7 -11.19 -6.80 5.49
N ASN A 8 -12.10 -6.79 4.49
CA ASN A 8 -13.45 -6.25 4.65
C ASN A 8 -14.58 -7.29 4.75
N SER A 9 -14.32 -8.53 5.16
CA SER A 9 -15.41 -9.53 5.24
C SER A 9 -15.13 -10.69 6.20
N VAL A 10 -14.93 -10.43 7.50
CA VAL A 10 -14.84 -11.54 8.47
C VAL A 10 -15.54 -11.33 9.82
N PHE A 11 -16.13 -10.16 10.08
CA PHE A 11 -16.76 -9.89 11.39
C PHE A 11 -18.20 -9.41 11.25
N SER A 12 -19.10 -10.35 10.99
CA SER A 12 -20.55 -10.14 11.06
C SER A 12 -21.07 -10.58 12.43
N THR A 13 -20.77 -9.81 13.47
CA THR A 13 -21.50 -9.83 14.74
C THR A 13 -21.41 -8.44 15.36
N SER A 14 -22.53 -7.72 15.28
CA SER A 14 -23.05 -6.50 15.93
C SER A 14 -22.30 -5.76 17.06
N PHE A 15 -20.96 -5.81 17.15
CA PHE A 15 -20.20 -5.06 18.15
C PHE A 15 -18.97 -4.34 17.58
N PHE A 16 -18.86 -4.26 16.26
CA PHE A 16 -17.76 -3.54 15.61
C PHE A 16 -18.19 -2.14 15.20
N LEU A 17 -18.43 -1.28 16.19
CA LEU A 17 -18.66 0.14 15.92
C LEU A 17 -17.32 0.77 15.55
N ARG A 18 -17.11 0.87 14.23
CA ARG A 18 -16.12 1.67 13.49
C ARG A 18 -14.99 0.81 12.88
N LEU A 19 -15.04 0.68 11.55
CA LEU A 19 -14.08 -0.02 10.68
C LEU A 19 -12.60 0.34 10.93
N GLU A 20 -12.33 1.47 11.58
CA GLU A 20 -11.00 1.95 11.93
C GLU A 20 -10.33 1.08 13.02
N GLU A 21 -11.11 0.41 13.87
CA GLU A 21 -10.58 -0.36 15.00
C GLU A 21 -10.09 -1.76 14.59
N GLU A 22 -10.68 -2.39 13.57
CA GLU A 22 -10.27 -3.72 13.10
C GLU A 22 -8.87 -3.60 12.49
N GLN A 23 -8.66 -2.51 11.76
CA GLN A 23 -7.38 -2.18 11.16
C GLN A 23 -6.31 -1.96 12.22
N TYR A 24 -6.64 -1.31 13.35
CA TYR A 24 -5.70 -1.10 14.44
C TYR A 24 -5.14 -2.43 14.97
N PHE A 25 -5.99 -3.38 15.36
CA PHE A 25 -5.52 -4.65 15.92
C PHE A 25 -4.76 -5.50 14.90
N ALA A 26 -5.22 -5.49 13.65
CA ALA A 26 -4.54 -6.17 12.55
C ALA A 26 -3.15 -5.59 12.25
N LEU A 27 -2.95 -4.29 12.47
CA LEU A 27 -1.63 -3.63 12.37
C LEU A 27 -0.78 -3.87 13.63
N ALA A 28 -1.37 -3.74 14.82
CA ALA A 28 -0.66 -3.83 16.09
C ALA A 28 -0.07 -5.22 16.35
N ILE A 29 -0.76 -6.31 15.99
CA ILE A 29 -0.20 -7.68 16.14
C ILE A 29 1.10 -7.87 15.33
N ARG A 30 1.31 -7.09 14.27
CA ARG A 30 2.49 -7.16 13.41
C ARG A 30 3.74 -6.54 14.05
N GLN A 31 3.61 -5.81 15.16
CA GLN A 31 4.74 -5.17 15.84
C GLN A 31 5.66 -6.17 16.57
N GLY A 32 5.28 -7.45 16.64
CA GLY A 32 6.12 -8.47 17.26
C GLY A 32 5.53 -9.87 17.31
N TRP A 33 4.33 -10.09 16.77
CA TRP A 33 3.63 -11.37 16.83
C TRP A 33 3.62 -11.98 18.25
N PRO A 34 3.14 -11.22 19.26
CA PRO A 34 3.22 -11.64 20.66
C PRO A 34 2.38 -12.89 20.94
N GLU A 35 2.79 -13.64 21.97
CA GLU A 35 2.03 -14.79 22.48
C GLU A 35 0.59 -14.40 22.86
N LEU A 36 -0.35 -15.32 22.68
CA LEU A 36 -1.79 -15.06 22.87
C LEU A 36 -2.15 -14.40 24.20
N THR A 37 -1.47 -14.75 25.30
CA THR A 37 -1.71 -14.16 26.63
C THR A 37 -1.29 -12.69 26.70
N GLN A 38 -0.12 -12.36 26.15
CA GLN A 38 0.38 -10.99 26.07
C GLN A 38 -0.49 -10.17 25.12
N TRP A 39 -0.86 -10.77 23.98
CA TRP A 39 -1.75 -10.14 23.01
C TRP A 39 -3.13 -9.85 23.60
N LEU A 40 -3.71 -10.81 24.32
CA LEU A 40 -5.01 -10.61 24.99
C LEU A 40 -4.96 -9.45 25.98
N SER A 41 -3.91 -9.36 26.80
CA SER A 41 -3.74 -8.24 27.75
C SER A 41 -3.69 -6.88 27.03
N ALA A 42 -2.97 -6.81 25.90
CA ALA A 42 -2.90 -5.60 25.10
C ALA A 42 -4.26 -5.22 24.48
N VAL A 43 -4.99 -6.20 23.95
CA VAL A 43 -6.32 -6.00 23.38
C VAL A 43 -7.32 -5.58 24.46
N GLU A 44 -7.30 -6.21 25.64
CA GLU A 44 -8.15 -5.83 26.78
C GLU A 44 -7.87 -4.39 27.21
N THR A 45 -6.60 -4.03 27.41
CA THR A 45 -6.20 -2.66 27.77
C THR A 45 -6.74 -1.63 26.78
N ARG A 46 -6.62 -1.93 25.48
CA ARG A 46 -7.12 -1.05 24.42
C ARG A 46 -8.64 -0.97 24.41
N ALA A 47 -9.33 -2.10 24.57
CA ALA A 47 -10.78 -2.15 24.62
C ALA A 47 -11.35 -1.35 25.81
N TYR A 48 -10.69 -1.40 26.97
CA TYR A 48 -11.05 -0.55 28.11
C TYR A 48 -10.84 0.94 27.82
N ALA A 49 -9.74 1.30 27.15
CA ALA A 49 -9.47 2.70 26.78
C ALA A 49 -10.50 3.28 25.80
N TYR A 50 -11.16 2.43 25.01
CA TYR A 50 -12.21 2.84 24.09
C TYR A 50 -13.62 2.81 24.70
N ASN A 51 -13.78 2.29 25.91
CA ASN A 51 -15.06 2.27 26.62
C ASN A 51 -15.43 3.64 27.22
N ASP A 52 -15.24 4.70 26.44
CA ASP A 52 -15.51 6.11 26.78
C ASP A 52 -16.86 6.55 26.18
N PHE A 53 -17.84 5.65 26.20
CA PHE A 53 -19.20 5.91 25.73
C PHE A 53 -19.99 6.70 26.78
N ASP A 54 -21.02 7.43 26.35
CA ASP A 54 -21.96 8.12 27.26
C ASP A 54 -22.57 7.16 28.31
N VAL A 55 -22.76 5.89 27.92
CA VAL A 55 -23.09 4.78 28.81
C VAL A 55 -22.03 3.68 28.62
N PRO A 56 -21.06 3.56 29.55
CA PRO A 56 -20.00 2.56 29.44
C PRO A 56 -20.54 1.13 29.48
N LEU A 57 -19.90 0.25 28.73
CA LEU A 57 -20.19 -1.19 28.73
C LEU A 57 -19.73 -1.85 30.03
N HIS A 58 -20.35 -2.98 30.35
CA HIS A 58 -19.96 -3.72 31.54
C HIS A 58 -18.59 -4.39 31.34
N PRO A 59 -17.71 -4.44 32.36
CA PRO A 59 -16.38 -5.04 32.25
C PRO A 59 -16.34 -6.51 31.78
N SER A 60 -17.44 -7.27 31.95
CA SER A 60 -17.54 -8.63 31.42
C SER A 60 -17.67 -8.67 29.90
N GLU A 61 -18.39 -7.71 29.32
CA GLU A 61 -18.62 -7.63 27.89
C GLU A 61 -17.33 -7.25 27.18
N ILE A 62 -16.61 -6.24 27.69
CA ILE A 62 -15.32 -5.80 27.18
C ILE A 62 -14.31 -6.96 27.14
N ARG A 63 -14.22 -7.72 28.24
CA ARG A 63 -13.35 -8.92 28.29
C ARG A 63 -13.77 -10.00 27.28
N HIS A 64 -15.07 -10.18 27.05
CA HIS A 64 -15.56 -11.15 26.08
C HIS A 64 -15.17 -10.75 24.64
N ILE A 65 -15.35 -9.47 24.32
CA ILE A 65 -14.99 -8.89 23.03
C ILE A 65 -13.49 -8.98 22.79
N ALA A 66 -12.69 -8.54 23.76
CA ALA A 66 -11.23 -8.59 23.67
C ALA A 66 -10.71 -10.01 23.46
N LYS A 67 -11.31 -11.01 24.13
CA LYS A 67 -11.00 -12.43 23.90
C LYS A 67 -11.33 -12.89 22.48
N SER A 68 -12.45 -12.46 21.92
CA SER A 68 -12.84 -12.81 20.55
C SER A 68 -11.81 -12.27 19.55
N ILE A 69 -11.48 -10.98 19.66
CA ILE A 69 -10.50 -10.29 18.81
C ILE A 69 -9.13 -10.97 18.93
N ALA A 70 -8.63 -11.14 20.15
CA ALA A 70 -7.30 -11.71 20.37
C ALA A 70 -7.17 -13.12 19.78
N LYS A 71 -8.19 -13.98 19.96
CA LYS A 71 -8.21 -15.32 19.38
C LYS A 71 -8.26 -15.28 17.86
N TRP A 72 -9.11 -14.43 17.27
CA TRP A 72 -9.23 -14.36 15.83
C TRP A 72 -7.95 -13.87 15.18
N THR A 73 -7.35 -12.77 15.68
CA THR A 73 -6.13 -12.21 15.11
C THR A 73 -4.96 -13.18 15.23
N HIS A 74 -4.81 -13.84 16.38
CA HIS A 74 -3.74 -14.80 16.60
C HIS A 74 -3.92 -16.09 15.77
N ARG A 75 -5.16 -16.46 15.42
CA ARG A 75 -5.44 -17.62 14.57
C ARG A 75 -5.26 -17.32 13.08
N ASN A 76 -5.69 -16.15 12.62
CA ASN A 76 -5.81 -15.84 11.20
C ASN A 76 -4.66 -15.00 10.66
N LEU A 77 -3.97 -14.23 11.51
CA LEU A 77 -2.82 -13.43 11.12
C LEU A 77 -1.55 -14.15 11.55
N SER A 78 -0.57 -14.19 10.65
CA SER A 78 0.74 -14.78 10.94
C SER A 78 1.84 -14.05 10.18
N SER A 79 3.07 -14.11 10.72
CA SER A 79 4.26 -13.54 10.07
C SER A 79 4.48 -14.13 8.68
N ALA A 80 4.33 -15.46 8.54
CA ALA A 80 4.45 -16.15 7.26
C ALA A 80 3.38 -15.71 6.25
N GLY A 81 2.11 -15.67 6.67
CA GLY A 81 1.01 -15.23 5.82
C GLY A 81 1.17 -13.77 5.35
N PHE A 82 1.61 -12.89 6.25
CA PHE A 82 1.90 -11.50 5.91
C PHE A 82 3.07 -11.37 4.93
N SER A 83 4.14 -12.14 5.15
CA SER A 83 5.31 -12.15 4.26
C SER A 83 4.95 -12.61 2.85
N SER A 84 4.15 -13.68 2.73
CA SER A 84 3.64 -14.16 1.44
C SER A 84 2.76 -13.12 0.74
N TRP A 85 1.88 -12.47 1.50
CA TRP A 85 1.04 -11.39 0.96
C TRP A 85 1.89 -10.22 0.46
N GLN A 86 2.89 -9.78 1.23
CA GLN A 86 3.80 -8.70 0.86
C GLN A 86 4.63 -9.05 -0.38
N ALA A 87 5.11 -10.29 -0.48
CA ALA A 87 5.83 -10.77 -1.66
C ALA A 87 4.96 -10.70 -2.93
N GLU A 88 3.69 -11.10 -2.83
CA GLU A 88 2.76 -11.03 -3.94
C GLU A 88 2.43 -9.58 -4.33
N GLN A 89 2.23 -8.68 -3.36
CA GLN A 89 2.06 -7.25 -3.67
C GLN A 89 3.32 -6.64 -4.29
N GLY A 90 4.50 -6.97 -3.77
CA GLY A 90 5.79 -6.55 -4.31
C GLY A 90 6.01 -7.05 -5.74
N ARG A 91 5.61 -8.30 -6.04
CA ARG A 91 5.64 -8.86 -7.40
C ARG A 91 4.72 -8.07 -8.34
N LYS A 92 3.49 -7.77 -7.93
CA LYS A 92 2.56 -6.95 -8.72
C LYS A 92 3.13 -5.55 -8.98
N GLY A 93 3.64 -4.89 -7.94
CA GLY A 93 4.29 -3.59 -8.05
C GLY A 93 5.51 -3.62 -8.97
N GLY A 94 6.35 -4.64 -8.86
CA GLY A 94 7.53 -4.84 -9.70
C GLY A 94 7.19 -5.14 -11.15
N LEU A 95 6.12 -5.88 -11.44
CA LEU A 95 5.64 -6.10 -12.80
C LEU A 95 5.11 -4.81 -13.45
N ILE A 96 4.39 -3.98 -12.68
CA ILE A 96 3.93 -2.67 -13.17
C ILE A 96 5.14 -1.73 -13.36
N GLY A 97 6.01 -1.62 -12.35
CA GLY A 97 7.20 -0.78 -12.40
C GLY A 97 8.20 -1.21 -13.48
N GLY A 98 8.34 -2.51 -13.73
CA GLY A 98 9.18 -3.07 -14.79
C GLY A 98 8.60 -2.89 -16.20
N LYS A 99 7.27 -2.83 -16.34
CA LYS A 99 6.61 -2.45 -17.60
C LYS A 99 6.75 -0.95 -17.89
N VAL A 100 6.70 -0.11 -16.86
CA VAL A 100 6.82 1.36 -16.98
C VAL A 100 8.28 1.83 -17.08
N SER A 101 9.23 1.05 -16.57
CA SER A 101 10.65 1.44 -16.53
C SER A 101 11.60 0.26 -16.79
N ARG A 102 12.66 0.49 -17.57
CA ARG A 102 13.75 -0.49 -17.78
C ARG A 102 14.75 -0.54 -16.61
N GLY A 103 14.27 -0.56 -15.36
CA GLY A 103 15.15 -0.74 -14.20
C GLY A 103 14.74 0.02 -12.95
N GLY A 104 13.63 -0.36 -12.32
CA GLY A 104 13.41 -0.01 -10.90
C GLY A 104 12.39 1.09 -10.61
N GLY A 105 11.31 1.18 -11.39
CA GLY A 105 10.14 2.01 -11.07
C GLY A 105 10.32 3.51 -11.27
N ARG A 106 11.49 3.99 -11.72
CA ARG A 106 11.70 5.41 -12.02
C ARG A 106 10.93 5.77 -13.31
N PRO A 107 9.96 6.71 -13.26
CA PRO A 107 9.25 7.14 -14.45
C PRO A 107 10.22 7.66 -15.51
N SER A 108 9.99 7.28 -16.76
CA SER A 108 10.85 7.68 -17.87
C SER A 108 10.58 9.14 -18.20
N LYS A 109 11.61 10.02 -18.08
CA LYS A 109 11.55 11.44 -18.52
C LYS A 109 11.03 11.60 -19.96
N LYS A 110 11.10 10.54 -20.77
CA LYS A 110 10.53 10.48 -22.11
C LYS A 110 9.03 10.75 -22.11
N GLN A 111 8.25 10.14 -21.21
CA GLN A 111 6.79 10.32 -21.21
C GLN A 111 6.40 11.78 -20.98
N ASP A 112 7.11 12.47 -20.10
CA ASP A 112 6.76 13.84 -19.71
C ASP A 112 7.20 14.89 -20.74
N GLN A 113 8.27 14.63 -21.50
CA GLN A 113 8.94 15.66 -22.33
C GLN A 113 8.88 15.40 -23.85
N LEU A 114 8.35 14.26 -24.30
CA LEU A 114 8.38 13.88 -25.72
C LEU A 114 7.60 14.85 -26.62
N GLU A 115 6.43 15.31 -26.17
CA GLU A 115 5.60 16.26 -26.94
C GLU A 115 6.36 17.57 -27.18
N MET A 116 7.01 18.09 -26.15
CA MET A 116 7.80 19.33 -26.23
C MET A 116 9.03 19.18 -27.13
N VAL A 117 9.68 18.00 -27.10
CA VAL A 117 10.77 17.69 -28.04
C VAL A 117 10.27 17.71 -29.48
N LEU A 118 9.10 17.14 -29.78
CA LEU A 118 8.53 17.12 -31.12
C LEU A 118 8.14 18.52 -31.60
N GLU A 119 7.55 19.33 -30.73
CA GLU A 119 7.18 20.72 -31.02
C GLU A 119 8.41 21.59 -31.29
N LEU A 120 9.44 21.54 -30.44
CA LEU A 120 10.68 22.28 -30.67
C LEU A 120 11.38 21.79 -31.94
N LYS A 121 11.26 20.50 -32.27
CA LYS A 121 11.81 19.96 -33.51
C LYS A 121 11.04 20.46 -34.74
N SER A 122 9.71 20.57 -34.69
CA SER A 122 8.92 21.12 -35.78
C SER A 122 9.18 22.62 -35.99
N LYS A 123 9.49 23.35 -34.92
CA LYS A 123 9.97 24.74 -34.94
C LYS A 123 11.40 24.91 -35.49
N GLY A 124 12.10 23.82 -35.81
CA GLY A 124 13.42 23.84 -36.46
C GLY A 124 14.61 23.86 -35.50
N TYR A 125 14.41 23.69 -34.19
CA TYR A 125 15.51 23.69 -33.24
C TYR A 125 16.44 22.47 -33.42
N ASN A 126 17.72 22.69 -33.12
CA ASN A 126 18.73 21.61 -33.15
C ASN A 126 18.66 20.76 -31.86
N ASN A 127 19.16 19.53 -31.91
CA ASN A 127 19.01 18.59 -30.79
C ASN A 127 19.81 18.99 -29.52
N ARG A 128 20.84 19.83 -29.64
CA ARG A 128 21.61 20.36 -28.50
C ARG A 128 20.83 21.45 -27.79
N ALA A 129 20.28 22.41 -28.52
CA ALA A 129 19.43 23.47 -27.97
C ALA A 129 18.21 22.90 -27.25
N ILE A 130 17.51 21.93 -27.86
CA ILE A 130 16.38 21.22 -27.23
C ILE A 130 16.82 20.51 -25.94
N ALA A 131 18.03 19.94 -25.92
CA ALA A 131 18.57 19.24 -24.77
C ALA A 131 18.91 20.18 -23.62
N ASP A 132 19.51 21.34 -23.93
CA ASP A 132 19.86 22.38 -22.98
C ASP A 132 18.58 22.99 -22.36
N ASP A 133 17.57 23.29 -23.19
CA ASP A 133 16.29 23.86 -22.75
C ASP A 133 15.47 22.91 -21.85
N LEU A 134 15.51 21.60 -22.14
CA LEU A 134 14.72 20.59 -21.41
C LEU A 134 15.51 19.90 -20.27
N GLY A 135 16.79 20.23 -20.10
CA GLY A 135 17.67 19.63 -19.09
C GLY A 135 17.89 18.12 -19.28
N ILE A 136 17.97 17.67 -20.53
CA ILE A 136 18.21 16.27 -20.91
C ILE A 136 19.44 16.15 -21.81
N SER A 137 19.95 14.94 -22.04
CA SER A 137 21.09 14.77 -22.95
C SER A 137 20.66 14.85 -24.42
N ALA A 138 21.47 15.46 -25.28
CA ALA A 138 21.23 15.48 -26.73
C ALA A 138 21.15 14.06 -27.34
N GLY A 139 21.83 13.08 -26.71
CA GLY A 139 21.72 11.66 -27.06
C GLY A 139 20.33 11.09 -26.78
N SER A 140 19.67 11.51 -25.70
CA SER A 140 18.28 11.13 -25.38
C SER A 140 17.31 11.66 -26.44
N VAL A 141 17.44 12.93 -26.82
CA VAL A 141 16.63 13.55 -27.90
C VAL A 141 16.78 12.77 -29.22
N SER A 142 18.02 12.47 -29.63
CA SER A 142 18.31 11.70 -30.84
C SER A 142 17.71 10.28 -30.79
N ASN A 143 17.89 9.57 -29.67
CA ASN A 143 17.34 8.23 -29.47
C ASN A 143 15.81 8.22 -29.52
N TRP A 144 15.14 9.21 -28.93
CA TRP A 144 13.67 9.30 -28.94
C TRP A 144 13.14 9.53 -30.35
N LEU A 145 13.72 10.46 -31.10
CA LEU A 145 13.31 10.74 -32.48
C LEU A 145 13.57 9.55 -33.42
N ARG A 146 14.65 8.79 -33.20
CA ARG A 146 14.96 7.58 -33.99
C ARG A 146 13.94 6.48 -33.78
N ASN A 147 13.58 6.21 -32.52
CA ASN A 147 12.62 5.16 -32.15
C ASN A 147 11.16 5.51 -32.50
N LEU A 148 10.88 6.73 -32.98
CA LEU A 148 9.55 7.12 -33.49
C LEU A 148 9.40 6.89 -35.00
N LYS A 149 10.52 6.77 -35.73
CA LYS A 149 10.54 6.55 -37.18
C LYS A 149 10.67 5.07 -37.56
N SER A 150 10.90 4.20 -36.58
CA SER A 150 10.92 2.73 -36.71
C SER A 150 9.54 2.15 -36.47
#